data_AF-A0A015L5Z2-F1
#
_entry.id   AF-A0A015L5Z2-F1
#
_cell.length_a   1.000
_cell.length_b   1.000
_cell.length_c   1.000
_cell.angle_alpha   90.00
_cell.angle_beta   90.00
_cell.angle_gamma   90.00
#
_symmetry.space_group_name_H-M   'P 1'
#
loop_
_entity.id
_entity.type
_entity.pdbx_description
1 polymer ?
#
loop_
_entity_poly.entity_id
_entity_poly.type
_entity_poly.pdbx_seq_one_letter_code
_entity_poly.pdbx_strand_id
1 'polypeptide(L)'
;MWQCSLSTKKLSNISEEFLNEWRLHLQCQCEALSNGSGLVPLFGITQDPNTKNYMVVMGKMPLDNLRNNLMVKKYNPNDKFNNLLLISAQLEAIHKLDLVHGDR
;
A
#
# COMPACT_ATOMS: atom_id res chain seq x y z
N MET A 1 2.78 24.74 -5.39
CA MET A 1 2.26 24.46 -4.04
C MET A 1 0.93 23.76 -4.26
N TRP A 2 0.79 22.43 -4.27
CA TRP A 2 1.39 21.35 -3.49
C TRP A 2 2.02 20.29 -4.41
N GLN A 3 3.31 19.96 -4.25
CA GLN A 3 3.86 18.72 -4.81
C GLN A 3 3.69 17.62 -3.75
N CYS A 4 2.44 17.18 -3.53
CA CYS A 4 2.23 15.86 -2.96
C CYS A 4 2.69 14.89 -4.04
N SER A 5 3.82 14.23 -3.82
CA SER A 5 4.25 13.17 -4.73
C SER A 5 3.27 12.01 -4.60
N LEU A 6 2.39 11.85 -5.59
CA LEU A 6 1.38 10.80 -5.66
C LEU A 6 1.82 9.75 -6.69
N SER A 7 1.55 8.47 -6.41
CA SER A 7 1.64 7.40 -7.42
C SER A 7 0.24 7.12 -7.98
N THR A 8 0.17 6.79 -9.28
CA THR A 8 -1.11 6.59 -9.97
C THR A 8 -1.11 5.33 -10.84
N LYS A 9 -2.09 4.44 -10.66
CA LYS A 9 -2.33 3.28 -11.55
C LYS A 9 -3.51 3.59 -12.48
N LYS A 10 -3.27 3.60 -13.79
CA LYS A 10 -4.28 3.92 -14.82
C LYS A 10 -4.99 2.64 -15.30
N LEU A 11 -6.32 2.64 -15.32
CA LEU A 11 -7.17 1.55 -15.84
C LEU A 11 -8.18 2.09 -16.86
N SER A 12 -8.43 1.32 -17.92
CA SER A 12 -9.42 1.64 -18.96
C SER A 12 -10.85 1.20 -18.65
N ASN A 13 -11.02 0.27 -17.70
CA ASN A 13 -12.31 -0.13 -17.18
C ASN A 13 -12.16 -0.53 -15.70
N ILE A 14 -13.20 -0.36 -14.89
CA ILE A 14 -13.22 -0.81 -13.49
C ILE A 14 -14.08 -2.07 -13.38
N SER A 15 -13.49 -3.16 -12.88
CA SER A 15 -14.25 -4.35 -12.46
C SER A 15 -14.68 -4.24 -10.99
N GLU A 16 -15.69 -5.01 -10.62
CA GLU A 16 -16.10 -5.15 -9.21
C GLU A 16 -14.96 -5.74 -8.35
N GLU A 17 -14.22 -6.70 -8.89
CA GLU A 17 -13.04 -7.28 -8.25
C GLU A 17 -11.99 -6.21 -7.92
N PHE A 18 -11.73 -5.28 -8.86
CA PHE A 18 -10.81 -4.17 -8.65
C PHE A 18 -11.31 -3.22 -7.55
N LEU A 19 -12.59 -2.87 -7.54
CA LEU A 19 -13.15 -2.05 -6.47
C LEU A 19 -13.07 -2.75 -5.11
N ASN A 20 -13.31 -4.06 -5.08
CA ASN A 20 -13.22 -4.84 -3.87
C ASN A 20 -11.78 -4.91 -3.34
N GLU A 21 -10.78 -5.03 -4.21
CA GLU A 21 -9.36 -4.95 -3.83
C GLU A 21 -9.03 -3.63 -3.10
N TRP A 22 -9.45 -2.49 -3.64
CA TRP A 22 -9.19 -1.19 -2.99
C TRP A 22 -10.02 -0.97 -1.73
N ARG A 23 -11.23 -1.53 -1.66
CA ARG A 23 -12.04 -1.53 -0.43
C ARG A 23 -11.34 -2.31 0.68
N LEU A 24 -10.84 -3.51 0.37
CA LEU A 24 -10.07 -4.34 1.29
C LEU A 24 -8.78 -3.63 1.71
N HIS A 25 -8.07 -2.98 0.77
CA HIS A 25 -6.88 -2.19 1.08
C HIS A 25 -7.15 -1.09 2.11
N LEU A 26 -8.26 -0.35 1.97
CA LEU A 26 -8.66 0.68 2.94
C LEU A 26 -8.95 0.08 4.33
N GLN A 27 -9.64 -1.06 4.39
CA GLN A 27 -9.90 -1.76 5.66
C GLN A 27 -8.60 -2.18 6.33
N CYS A 28 -7.69 -2.80 5.57
CA CYS A 28 -6.36 -3.19 6.05
C CYS A 28 -5.55 -1.96 6.49
N GLN A 29 -5.66 -0.83 5.79
CA GLN A 29 -4.97 0.40 6.15
C GLN A 29 -5.44 0.93 7.51
N CYS A 30 -6.75 0.95 7.75
CA CYS A 30 -7.32 1.33 9.03
C CYS A 30 -6.82 0.42 10.15
N GLU A 31 -6.81 -0.90 9.97
CA GLU A 31 -6.33 -1.81 11.01
C GLU A 31 -4.82 -1.84 11.19
N ALA A 32 -4.05 -1.61 10.14
CA ALA A 32 -2.62 -1.41 10.27
C ALA A 32 -2.34 -0.21 11.17
N LEU A 33 -3.07 0.89 10.97
CA LEU A 33 -2.96 2.11 11.80
C LEU A 33 -3.36 1.85 13.25
N SER A 34 -4.46 1.13 13.50
CA SER A 34 -4.89 0.70 14.83
C SER A 34 -3.81 -0.14 15.55
N ASN A 35 -3.09 -0.98 14.81
CA ASN A 35 -2.00 -1.84 15.33
C ASN A 35 -0.63 -1.12 15.43
N GLY A 36 -0.56 0.20 15.23
CA GLY A 36 0.70 0.94 15.29
C GLY A 36 1.66 0.67 14.13
N SER A 37 1.14 0.17 13.01
CA SER A 37 1.86 0.01 11.74
C SER A 37 1.22 0.87 10.65
N GLY A 38 1.65 0.72 9.40
CA GLY A 38 1.06 1.48 8.30
C GLY A 38 1.26 0.81 6.96
N LEU A 39 0.21 0.81 6.14
CA LEU A 39 0.28 0.42 4.73
C LEU A 39 0.48 1.65 3.84
N VAL A 40 0.75 1.42 2.55
CA VAL A 40 0.78 2.49 1.56
C VAL A 40 -0.55 3.24 1.60
N PRO A 41 -0.56 4.56 1.86
CA PRO A 41 -1.81 5.28 1.99
C PRO A 41 -2.62 5.27 0.69
N LEU A 42 -3.87 4.85 0.76
CA LEU A 42 -4.84 5.03 -0.33
C LEU A 42 -5.63 6.31 -0.07
N PHE A 43 -5.60 7.24 -1.03
CA PHE A 43 -6.36 8.50 -0.94
C PHE A 43 -7.71 8.42 -1.67
N GLY A 44 -7.79 7.62 -2.73
CA GLY A 44 -9.05 7.40 -3.45
C GLY A 44 -8.86 7.02 -4.91
N ILE A 45 -9.97 7.03 -5.65
CA ILE A 45 -10.03 6.76 -7.08
C ILE A 45 -10.59 8.01 -7.78
N THR A 46 -9.98 8.41 -8.89
CA THR A 46 -10.43 9.51 -9.74
C THR A 46 -10.59 9.05 -11.18
N GLN A 47 -11.32 9.80 -12.00
CA GLN A 47 -11.51 9.51 -13.42
C GLN A 47 -11.05 10.69 -14.27
N ASP A 48 -10.26 10.43 -15.30
CA ASP A 48 -9.87 11.42 -16.30
C ASP A 48 -11.10 11.81 -17.14
N PRO A 49 -11.49 13.09 -17.17
CA PRO A 49 -12.69 13.54 -17.87
C PRO A 49 -12.60 13.35 -19.39
N ASN A 50 -11.39 13.40 -19.96
CA ASN A 50 -11.14 13.28 -21.41
C ASN A 50 -11.04 11.82 -21.83
N THR A 51 -10.23 11.04 -21.13
CA THR A 51 -9.93 9.67 -21.54
C THR A 51 -10.85 8.63 -20.90
N LYS A 52 -11.68 9.03 -19.93
CA LYS A 52 -12.56 8.17 -19.11
C LYS A 52 -11.84 7.06 -18.34
N ASN A 53 -10.50 7.06 -18.35
CA ASN A 53 -9.69 6.13 -17.59
C ASN A 53 -9.77 6.47 -16.11
N TYR A 54 -9.75 5.44 -15.27
CA TYR A 54 -9.68 5.58 -13.84
C TYR A 54 -8.23 5.58 -13.35
N MET A 55 -7.99 6.30 -12.27
CA MET A 55 -6.69 6.40 -11.62
C MET A 55 -6.85 6.22 -10.12
N VAL A 56 -6.05 5.32 -9.55
CA VAL A 56 -5.94 5.15 -8.10
C VAL A 56 -4.89 6.11 -7.58
N VAL A 57 -5.21 6.88 -6.55
CA VAL A 57 -4.33 7.90 -5.96
C VAL A 57 -3.78 7.37 -4.64
N MET A 58 -2.47 7.14 -4.60
CA MET A 58 -1.78 6.58 -3.43
C MET A 58 -0.58 7.43 -2.99
N GLY A 59 -0.18 7.26 -1.73
CA GLY A 59 1.04 7.85 -1.18
C GLY A 59 2.28 7.29 -1.88
N LYS A 60 3.18 8.18 -2.31
CA LYS A 60 4.48 7.75 -2.82
C LYS A 60 5.32 7.16 -1.69
N MET A 61 5.81 5.94 -1.90
CA MET A 61 6.84 5.34 -1.07
C MET A 61 8.17 6.05 -1.38
N PRO A 62 8.80 6.74 -0.41
CA PRO A 62 10.06 7.45 -0.63
C PRO A 62 11.25 6.50 -0.82
N LEU A 63 11.08 5.26 -0.39
CA LEU A 63 12.06 4.18 -0.46
C LEU A 63 11.65 3.21 -1.57
N ASP A 64 12.65 2.66 -2.27
CA ASP A 64 12.47 1.62 -3.28
C ASP A 64 11.87 0.33 -2.65
N ASN A 65 11.60 -0.69 -3.45
CA ASN A 65 11.10 -1.98 -2.96
C ASN A 65 11.97 -2.57 -1.84
N LEU A 66 11.38 -3.45 -1.03
CA LEU A 66 12.03 -4.07 0.12
C LEU A 66 13.37 -4.73 -0.25
N ARG A 67 13.44 -5.41 -1.41
CA ARG A 67 14.66 -6.09 -1.87
C ARG A 67 15.81 -5.10 -2.06
N ASN A 68 15.57 -4.00 -2.75
CA ASN A 68 16.58 -2.97 -2.98
C ASN A 68 16.96 -2.26 -1.68
N ASN A 69 15.98 -1.99 -0.81
CA ASN A 69 16.25 -1.42 0.52
C ASN A 69 17.11 -2.33 1.40
N LEU A 70 16.87 -3.65 1.38
CA LEU A 70 17.65 -4.62 2.15
C LEU A 70 19.09 -4.75 1.64
N MET A 71 19.33 -4.55 0.34
CA MET A 71 20.68 -4.52 -0.23
C MET A 71 21.49 -3.31 0.26
N VAL A 72 20.84 -2.16 0.43
CA VAL A 72 21.47 -0.93 0.98
C VAL A 72 21.67 -1.05 2.49
N LYS A 73 20.66 -1.54 3.22
CA LYS A 73 20.65 -1.71 4.69
C LYS A 73 21.48 -2.91 5.19
N LYS A 74 22.29 -3.54 4.31
CA LYS A 74 22.97 -4.83 4.56
C LYS A 74 23.82 -4.86 5.84
N TYR A 75 24.29 -3.71 6.32
CA TYR A 75 25.25 -3.56 7.42
C TYR A 75 24.65 -3.30 8.81
N ASN A 76 23.34 -3.06 8.95
CA ASN A 76 22.72 -2.80 10.26
C ASN A 76 21.65 -3.87 10.61
N PRO A 77 21.96 -4.81 11.51
CA PRO A 77 21.00 -5.81 11.99
C PRO A 77 19.73 -5.20 12.58
N ASN A 78 19.81 -4.06 13.27
CA ASN A 78 18.65 -3.42 13.91
C ASN A 78 17.63 -2.97 12.87
N ASP A 79 18.07 -2.50 11.70
CA ASP A 79 17.16 -2.12 10.62
C ASP A 79 16.41 -3.32 10.05
N LYS A 80 17.02 -4.51 10.05
CA LYS A 80 16.36 -5.75 9.63
C LYS A 80 15.27 -6.16 10.62
N PHE A 81 15.56 -6.09 11.92
CA PHE A 81 14.56 -6.36 12.97
C PHE A 81 13.40 -5.36 12.92
N ASN A 82 13.68 -4.07 12.72
CA ASN A 82 12.64 -3.06 12.56
C ASN A 82 11.76 -3.32 11.32
N ASN A 83 12.37 -3.66 10.17
CA ASN A 83 11.58 -4.01 8.98
C ASN A 83 10.70 -5.25 9.23
N LEU A 84 11.23 -6.28 9.89
CA LEU A 84 10.48 -7.49 10.21
C LEU A 84 9.30 -7.18 11.16
N LEU A 85 9.55 -6.40 12.21
CA LEU A 85 8.51 -5.99 13.15
C LEU A 85 7.37 -5.24 12.44
N LEU A 86 7.71 -4.31 11.54
CA LEU A 86 6.71 -3.56 10.76
C LEU A 86 5.90 -4.49 9.84
N ILE A 87 6.57 -5.43 9.14
CA ILE A 87 5.88 -6.40 8.27
C ILE A 87 4.98 -7.33 9.10
N SER A 88 5.45 -7.81 10.25
CA SER A 88 4.66 -8.66 11.15
C SER A 88 3.41 -7.95 11.66
N ALA A 89 3.53 -6.67 12.07
CA ALA A 89 2.39 -5.89 12.54
C ALA A 89 1.35 -5.61 11.42
N GLN A 90 1.83 -5.39 10.18
CA GLN A 90 0.96 -5.27 9.01
C GLN A 90 0.21 -6.59 8.73
N LEU A 91 0.92 -7.72 8.73
CA LEU A 91 0.32 -9.05 8.53
C LEU A 91 -0.70 -9.38 9.63
N GLU A 92 -0.41 -9.04 10.88
CA GLU A 92 -1.35 -9.18 11.98
C GLU A 92 -2.64 -8.38 11.74
N ALA A 93 -2.54 -7.15 11.24
CA ALA A 93 -3.70 -6.33 10.90
C ALA A 93 -4.55 -6.95 9.79
N ILE A 94 -3.90 -7.51 8.75
CA ILE A 94 -4.59 -8.19 7.65
C ILE A 94 -5.29 -9.45 8.17
N HIS A 95 -4.63 -10.25 9.01
CA HIS A 95 -5.19 -11.47 9.57
C HIS A 95 -6.36 -11.20 10.53
N LYS A 96 -6.39 -10.07 11.24
CA LYS A 96 -7.56 -9.65 12.06
C LYS A 96 -8.83 -9.42 11.24
N LEU A 97 -8.69 -9.22 9.94
CA LEU A 97 -9.81 -9.07 9.01
C LEU A 97 -10.20 -10.39 8.33
N ASP A 98 -9.66 -11.53 8.78
CA ASP A 98 -9.81 -12.85 8.16
C ASP A 98 -9.32 -12.88 6.69
N LEU A 99 -8.38 -12.00 6.35
CA LEU A 99 -7.76 -11.92 5.04
C LEU A 99 -6.39 -12.58 5.04
N VAL A 100 -5.99 -13.10 3.87
CA VAL A 100 -4.62 -13.56 3.63
C VAL A 100 -4.03 -12.70 2.53
N HIS A 101 -2.86 -12.10 2.77
CA HIS A 101 -2.12 -11.42 1.71
C HIS A 101 -1.56 -12.46 0.74
N GLY A 102 -2.18 -12.59 -0.43
CA GLY A 102 -1.74 -13.49 -1.48
C GLY A 102 -1.74 -12.75 -2.81
N ASP A 103 -0.56 -12.40 -3.30
CA ASP A 103 -0.38 -12.13 -4.71
C ASP A 103 -0.48 -13.48 -5.44
N ARG A 104 -1.54 -13.67 -6.23
CA ARG A 104 -1.59 -14.73 -7.24
C ARG A 104 -0.74 -14.35 -8.45
#